data_AF-A0A1S9P829-F1
#
_entry.id   AF-A0A1S9P829-F1
#
_cell.length_a   1.000
_cell.length_b   1.000
_cell.length_c   1.000
_cell.angle_alpha   90.00
_cell.angle_beta   90.00
_cell.angle_gamma   90.00
#
_symmetry.space_group_name_H-M   'P 1'
#
loop_
_entity.id
_entity.type
_entity.pdbx_description
1 polymer ?
#
loop_
_entity_poly.entity_id
_entity_poly.type
_entity_poly.pdbx_seq_one_letter_code
_entity_poly.pdbx_strand_id
1 'polypeptide(L)'
;MKRHQLTLLLIAAAGLCLLMALKSPTVEMSTSETYKGNSPCGNYIKPILGIASGADCERVSWQLVLYTNEEKQPAGFKLTGVYGMQQQGGPGFIGGGKAFSVEGNWQLTKGSKANPEAGVYQLVTKSRGHVLSFVKMNDDIIHLLYTDGSLMVGNGGWSYTLNRVKQ
;
A
#
# COMPACT_ATOMS: atom_id res chain seq x y z
N MET A 1 -33.13 -36.93 62.14
CA MET A 1 -31.84 -36.42 62.70
C MET A 1 -30.69 -37.22 62.09
N LYS A 2 -29.76 -36.54 61.38
CA LYS A 2 -28.34 -36.92 61.06
C LYS A 2 -28.12 -38.25 60.28
N ARG A 3 -27.21 -38.41 59.33
CA ARG A 3 -26.11 -37.61 58.75
C ARG A 3 -25.62 -38.34 57.48
N HIS A 4 -24.96 -37.58 56.61
CA HIS A 4 -24.23 -37.93 55.37
C HIS A 4 -23.38 -39.21 55.35
N GLN A 5 -23.20 -39.76 54.14
CA GLN A 5 -21.93 -40.11 53.45
C GLN A 5 -22.33 -40.67 52.05
N LEU A 6 -22.33 -39.91 50.96
CA LEU A 6 -21.23 -39.65 50.01
C LEU A 6 -20.60 -40.92 49.39
N THR A 7 -21.15 -41.40 48.27
CA THR A 7 -20.50 -42.38 47.38
C THR A 7 -20.10 -41.68 46.09
N LEU A 8 -18.80 -41.59 45.86
CA LEU A 8 -18.17 -41.06 44.65
C LEU A 8 -18.57 -41.91 43.43
N LEU A 9 -19.29 -41.34 42.46
CA LEU A 9 -19.45 -41.95 41.14
C LEU A 9 -18.44 -41.33 40.17
N LEU A 10 -17.53 -42.16 39.67
CA LEU A 10 -16.69 -41.86 38.51
C LEU A 10 -17.58 -41.74 37.27
N ILE A 11 -17.64 -40.56 36.66
CA ILE A 11 -18.14 -40.41 35.29
C ILE A 11 -16.93 -40.22 34.39
N ALA A 12 -16.60 -41.28 33.65
CA ALA A 12 -15.71 -41.22 32.50
C ALA A 12 -16.45 -40.48 31.37
N ALA A 13 -16.18 -39.18 31.22
CA ALA A 13 -16.63 -38.43 30.05
C ALA A 13 -15.67 -38.71 28.90
N ALA A 14 -16.11 -39.53 27.94
CA ALA A 14 -15.45 -39.72 26.66
C ALA A 14 -15.38 -38.37 25.94
N GLY A 15 -14.18 -37.78 25.94
CA GLY A 15 -13.89 -36.54 25.23
C GLY A 15 -13.95 -36.79 23.73
N LEU A 16 -15.10 -36.49 23.12
CA LEU A 16 -15.17 -36.24 21.69
C LEU A 16 -14.49 -34.89 21.43
N CYS A 17 -13.16 -34.93 21.29
CA CYS A 17 -12.38 -33.77 20.92
C CYS A 17 -12.71 -33.44 19.45
N LEU A 18 -13.75 -32.63 19.27
CA LEU A 18 -14.08 -32.03 17.98
C LEU A 18 -12.92 -31.09 17.63
N LEU A 19 -11.93 -31.64 16.91
CA LEU A 19 -10.88 -30.87 16.24
C LEU A 19 -11.57 -29.99 15.21
N MET A 20 -12.05 -28.82 15.65
CA MET A 20 -12.34 -27.73 14.73
C MET A 20 -11.00 -27.34 14.11
N ALA A 21 -10.72 -27.88 12.93
CA ALA A 21 -9.65 -27.38 12.09
C ALA A 21 -9.96 -25.90 11.86
N LEU A 22 -9.21 -25.02 12.53
CA LEU A 22 -9.13 -23.61 12.19
C LEU A 22 -8.60 -23.56 10.76
N LYS A 23 -9.51 -23.50 9.80
CA LYS A 23 -9.18 -23.23 8.41
C LYS A 23 -8.66 -21.81 8.41
N SER A 24 -7.33 -21.67 8.44
CA SER A 24 -6.68 -20.39 8.23
C SER A 24 -7.30 -19.76 6.98
N PRO A 25 -7.73 -18.50 7.00
CA PRO A 25 -8.25 -17.86 5.81
C PRO A 25 -7.14 -17.83 4.77
N THR A 26 -7.19 -18.77 3.82
CA THR A 26 -6.45 -18.68 2.57
C THR A 26 -7.01 -17.45 1.87
N VAL A 27 -6.21 -16.38 1.81
CA VAL A 27 -6.53 -15.22 0.98
C VAL A 27 -6.39 -15.70 -0.46
N GLU A 28 -7.52 -16.16 -1.01
CA GLU A 28 -7.68 -16.61 -2.38
C GLU A 28 -7.50 -15.44 -3.36
N MET A 29 -7.15 -15.77 -4.60
CA MET A 29 -6.50 -14.89 -5.58
C MET A 29 -7.08 -13.47 -5.68
N SER A 30 -6.29 -12.50 -5.24
CA SER A 30 -6.57 -11.07 -5.38
C SER A 30 -6.42 -10.61 -6.82
N THR A 31 -7.44 -9.96 -7.41
CA THR A 31 -7.21 -9.19 -8.64
C THR A 31 -6.35 -7.96 -8.31
N SER A 32 -5.47 -7.57 -9.24
CA SER A 32 -4.53 -6.47 -9.00
C SER A 32 -4.51 -5.44 -10.11
N GLU A 33 -4.36 -4.18 -9.72
CA GLU A 33 -4.11 -3.06 -10.63
C GLU A 33 -2.66 -2.62 -10.49
N THR A 34 -1.93 -2.47 -11.60
CA THR A 34 -0.54 -2.00 -11.57
C THR A 34 -0.44 -0.62 -12.21
N TYR A 35 0.19 0.32 -11.52
CA TYR A 35 0.47 1.68 -11.97
C TYR A 35 1.97 1.95 -11.96
N LYS A 36 2.49 2.62 -13.00
CA LYS A 36 3.90 3.02 -13.09
C LYS A 36 4.05 4.47 -13.50
N GLY A 37 5.14 5.08 -13.07
CA GLY A 37 5.44 6.46 -13.42
C GLY A 37 6.73 6.94 -12.76
N ASN A 38 7.04 8.22 -12.96
CA ASN A 38 8.24 8.85 -12.43
C ASN A 38 7.87 10.16 -11.77
N SER A 39 8.50 10.47 -10.64
CA SER A 39 8.35 11.76 -9.99
C SER A 39 9.65 12.41 -9.61
N PRO A 40 9.66 13.74 -9.38
CA PRO A 40 10.75 14.38 -8.67
C PRO A 40 10.92 13.74 -7.29
N CYS A 41 12.16 13.68 -6.80
CA CYS A 41 12.45 13.15 -5.47
C CYS A 41 12.12 14.14 -4.34
N GLY A 42 12.21 15.45 -4.60
CA GLY A 42 11.63 16.56 -3.81
C GLY A 42 11.79 16.53 -2.28
N ASN A 43 11.21 17.54 -1.61
CA ASN A 43 11.19 17.55 -0.14
C ASN A 43 10.04 16.74 0.45
N TYR A 44 9.02 16.44 -0.36
CA TYR A 44 7.85 15.68 0.10
C TYR A 44 8.05 14.17 -0.01
N ILE A 45 8.68 13.69 -1.09
CA ILE A 45 8.87 12.26 -1.32
C ILE A 45 10.03 11.70 -0.47
N LYS A 46 11.12 12.47 -0.27
CA LYS A 46 12.27 12.02 0.53
C LYS A 46 11.88 11.49 1.92
N PRO A 47 11.12 12.20 2.78
CA PRO A 47 10.71 11.69 4.09
C PRO A 47 9.90 10.39 4.01
N ILE A 48 8.97 10.32 3.06
CA ILE A 48 8.11 9.14 2.86
C ILE A 48 8.95 7.89 2.54
N LEU A 49 9.99 8.08 1.72
CA LEU A 49 10.93 7.03 1.35
C LEU A 49 12.06 6.81 2.37
N GLY A 50 12.14 7.62 3.43
CA GLY A 50 13.22 7.55 4.42
C GLY A 50 14.58 7.96 3.83
N ILE A 51 14.56 8.82 2.81
CA ILE A 51 15.75 9.37 2.17
C ILE A 51 16.22 10.57 3.01
N ALA A 52 17.50 10.61 3.36
CA ALA A 52 18.08 11.74 4.06
C ALA A 52 17.92 13.03 3.25
N SER A 53 17.62 14.16 3.91
CA SER A 53 17.36 15.44 3.25
C SER A 53 18.50 15.87 2.32
N GLY A 54 19.74 15.67 2.74
CA GLY A 54 20.95 15.97 1.97
C GLY A 54 21.41 14.89 0.98
N ALA A 55 20.68 13.78 0.83
CA ALA A 55 21.06 12.76 -0.14
C ALA A 55 20.75 13.22 -1.57
N ASP A 56 21.69 12.97 -2.47
CA ASP A 56 21.53 13.18 -3.91
C ASP A 56 20.38 12.32 -4.45
N CYS A 57 19.34 12.98 -4.92
CA CYS A 57 18.17 12.33 -5.46
C CYS A 57 17.38 13.32 -6.30
N GLU A 58 17.24 13.02 -7.58
CA GLU A 58 16.58 13.88 -8.56
C GLU A 58 15.20 13.31 -8.92
N ARG A 59 15.14 12.00 -9.13
CA ARG A 59 13.95 11.29 -9.57
C ARG A 59 13.70 10.03 -8.75
N VAL A 60 12.43 9.65 -8.67
CA VAL A 60 11.97 8.32 -8.27
C VAL A 60 11.20 7.69 -9.42
N SER A 61 11.49 6.42 -9.71
CA SER A 61 10.67 5.57 -10.58
C SER A 61 9.81 4.66 -9.70
N TRP A 62 8.52 4.61 -9.99
CA TRP A 62 7.50 3.98 -9.16
C TRP A 62 6.83 2.82 -9.87
N GLN A 63 6.50 1.79 -9.10
CA GLN A 63 5.51 0.78 -9.44
C GLN A 63 4.62 0.52 -8.22
N LEU A 64 3.34 0.84 -8.36
CA LEU A 64 2.30 0.58 -7.37
C LEU A 64 1.42 -0.57 -7.85
N VAL A 65 1.25 -1.60 -7.02
CA VAL A 65 0.27 -2.67 -7.21
C VAL A 65 -0.78 -2.56 -6.13
N LEU A 66 -2.04 -2.43 -6.52
CA LEU A 66 -3.20 -2.43 -5.63
C LEU A 66 -3.88 -3.79 -5.72
N TYR A 67 -3.96 -4.50 -4.60
CA TYR A 67 -4.65 -5.79 -4.51
C TYR A 67 -6.06 -5.59 -3.97
N THR A 68 -7.02 -6.32 -4.54
CA THR A 68 -8.39 -6.42 -4.03
C THR A 68 -8.68 -7.85 -3.56
N ASN A 69 -9.62 -8.03 -2.64
CA ASN A 69 -10.09 -9.37 -2.29
C ASN A 69 -11.06 -9.92 -3.36
N GLU A 70 -11.60 -11.12 -3.15
CA GLU A 70 -12.58 -11.75 -4.06
C GLU A 70 -13.86 -10.92 -4.24
N GLU A 71 -14.23 -10.14 -3.24
CA GLU A 71 -15.39 -9.22 -3.25
C GLU A 71 -15.07 -7.87 -3.91
N LYS A 72 -13.90 -7.75 -4.54
CA LYS A 72 -13.35 -6.53 -5.17
C LYS A 72 -13.18 -5.36 -4.20
N GLN A 73 -13.06 -5.63 -2.91
CA GLN A 73 -12.77 -4.63 -1.88
C GLN A 73 -11.27 -4.36 -1.77
N PRO A 74 -10.85 -3.14 -1.38
CA PRO A 74 -9.46 -2.82 -1.10
C PRO A 74 -8.84 -3.79 -0.08
N ALA A 75 -7.67 -4.34 -0.39
CA ALA A 75 -6.94 -5.26 0.48
C ALA A 75 -5.53 -4.73 0.77
N GLY A 76 -4.51 -5.31 0.14
CA GLY A 76 -3.12 -4.91 0.28
C GLY A 76 -2.63 -4.02 -0.86
N PHE A 77 -1.50 -3.36 -0.68
CA PHE A 77 -0.73 -2.77 -1.79
C PHE A 77 0.73 -3.16 -1.69
N LYS A 78 1.43 -3.06 -2.83
CA LYS A 78 2.89 -3.10 -2.91
C LYS A 78 3.38 -1.92 -3.72
N LEU A 79 4.17 -1.05 -3.09
CA LEU A 79 4.81 0.10 -3.70
C LEU A 79 6.32 -0.16 -3.77
N THR A 80 6.83 -0.27 -4.98
CA THR A 80 8.25 -0.52 -5.26
C THR A 80 8.80 0.58 -6.15
N GLY A 81 10.12 0.70 -6.17
CA GLY A 81 10.75 1.66 -7.05
C GLY A 81 12.25 1.76 -6.89
N VAL A 82 12.83 2.67 -7.66
CA VAL A 82 14.24 3.06 -7.62
C VAL A 82 14.33 4.57 -7.58
N TYR A 83 15.17 5.12 -6.70
CA TYR A 83 15.45 6.55 -6.64
C TYR A 83 16.94 6.85 -6.81
N GLY A 84 17.25 8.06 -7.26
CA GLY A 84 18.63 8.53 -7.38
C GLY A 84 18.78 9.68 -8.37
N MET A 85 20.02 9.93 -8.77
CA MET A 85 20.37 10.90 -9.81
C MET A 85 20.08 10.32 -11.19
N GLN A 86 19.47 11.12 -12.07
CA GLN A 86 19.18 10.69 -13.43
C GLN A 86 20.48 10.49 -14.22
N GLN A 87 20.62 9.36 -14.92
CA GLN A 87 21.70 9.22 -15.89
C GLN A 87 21.41 10.11 -17.11
N GLN A 88 22.35 11.00 -17.45
CA GLN A 88 22.20 11.83 -18.65
C GLN A 88 22.23 10.96 -19.91
N GLY A 89 21.34 11.28 -20.87
CA GLY A 89 21.27 10.58 -22.16
C GLY A 89 20.69 9.16 -22.11
N GLY A 90 20.15 8.71 -20.97
CA GLY A 90 19.55 7.38 -20.83
C GLY A 90 18.41 7.33 -19.82
N PRO A 91 17.64 6.23 -19.76
CA PRO A 91 16.51 6.08 -18.84
C PRO A 91 16.92 5.66 -17.41
N GLY A 92 18.21 5.33 -17.21
CA GLY A 92 18.75 4.78 -15.97
C GLY A 92 19.04 5.81 -14.88
N PHE A 93 19.61 5.31 -13.79
CA PHE A 93 20.12 6.10 -12.68
C PHE A 93 21.64 5.96 -12.61
N ILE A 94 22.33 7.03 -12.18
CA ILE A 94 23.77 6.95 -11.91
C ILE A 94 24.00 5.87 -10.85
N GLY A 95 24.88 4.91 -11.14
CA GLY A 95 25.17 3.78 -10.25
C GLY A 95 23.99 2.82 -10.03
N GLY A 96 22.98 2.83 -10.91
CA GLY A 96 21.78 1.99 -10.79
C GLY A 96 20.73 2.49 -9.80
N GLY A 97 21.00 3.56 -9.06
CA GLY A 97 20.10 4.11 -8.04
C GLY A 97 19.93 3.19 -6.83
N LYS A 98 18.97 3.52 -5.97
CA LYS A 98 18.65 2.76 -4.76
C LYS A 98 17.20 2.28 -4.79
N ALA A 99 17.03 0.98 -4.64
CA ALA A 99 15.72 0.34 -4.63
C ALA A 99 15.01 0.51 -3.28
N PHE A 100 13.67 0.51 -3.31
CA PHE A 100 12.83 0.43 -2.13
C PHE A 100 11.60 -0.44 -2.40
N SER A 101 11.02 -0.96 -1.31
CA SER A 101 9.75 -1.68 -1.31
C SER A 101 8.99 -1.35 -0.02
N VAL A 102 7.72 -1.01 -0.16
CA VAL A 102 6.80 -0.71 0.93
C VAL A 102 5.50 -1.47 0.66
N GLU A 103 4.98 -2.12 1.69
CA GLU A 103 3.72 -2.86 1.62
C GLU A 103 2.81 -2.40 2.76
N GLY A 104 1.50 -2.58 2.58
CA GLY A 104 0.51 -2.17 3.55
C GLY A 104 -0.89 -2.41 3.03
N ASN A 105 -1.86 -1.74 3.65
CA ASN A 105 -3.25 -1.75 3.20
C ASN A 105 -3.57 -0.44 2.49
N TRP A 106 -4.55 -0.49 1.60
CA TRP A 106 -5.08 0.71 0.97
C TRP A 106 -6.58 0.78 1.12
N GLN A 107 -7.12 1.99 0.97
CA GLN A 107 -8.55 2.25 1.01
C GLN A 107 -8.93 3.21 -0.12
N LEU A 108 -10.16 3.08 -0.60
CA LEU A 108 -10.78 4.03 -1.50
C LEU A 108 -11.59 5.03 -0.68
N THR A 109 -11.25 6.31 -0.81
CA THR A 109 -11.95 7.44 -0.21
C THR A 109 -12.44 8.38 -1.30
N LYS A 110 -13.13 9.45 -0.91
CA LYS A 110 -13.52 10.53 -1.82
C LYS A 110 -12.85 11.83 -1.43
N GLY A 111 -12.60 12.67 -2.42
CA GLY A 111 -12.28 14.06 -2.23
C GLY A 111 -10.83 14.42 -2.53
N SER A 112 -10.68 15.33 -3.48
CA SER A 112 -9.50 16.16 -3.66
C SER A 112 -9.90 17.62 -3.52
N LYS A 113 -8.92 18.51 -3.37
CA LYS A 113 -9.18 19.96 -3.31
C LYS A 113 -9.87 20.50 -4.57
N ALA A 114 -9.61 19.87 -5.72
CA ALA A 114 -10.18 20.26 -7.02
C ALA A 114 -11.55 19.60 -7.29
N ASN A 115 -11.80 18.41 -6.73
CA ASN A 115 -13.03 17.66 -6.93
C ASN A 115 -13.35 16.83 -5.66
N PRO A 116 -14.35 17.25 -4.86
CA PRO A 116 -14.78 16.53 -3.64
C PRO A 116 -15.34 15.12 -3.89
N GLU A 117 -15.82 14.83 -5.10
CA GLU A 117 -16.39 13.52 -5.44
C GLU A 117 -15.38 12.57 -6.11
N ALA A 118 -14.17 13.03 -6.39
CA ALA A 118 -13.15 12.20 -7.02
C ALA A 118 -12.74 11.05 -6.09
N GLY A 119 -12.61 9.84 -6.65
CA GLY A 119 -12.06 8.70 -5.92
C GLY A 119 -10.59 8.92 -5.58
N VAL A 120 -10.19 8.59 -4.36
CA VAL A 120 -8.82 8.73 -3.86
C VAL A 120 -8.34 7.43 -3.23
N TYR A 121 -7.27 6.87 -3.79
CA TYR A 121 -6.55 5.73 -3.22
C TYR A 121 -5.62 6.23 -2.12
N GLN A 122 -5.84 5.80 -0.88
CA GLN A 122 -4.97 6.12 0.26
C GLN A 122 -4.18 4.88 0.65
N LEU A 123 -2.85 4.97 0.61
CA LEU A 123 -1.92 3.92 1.03
C LEU A 123 -1.49 4.16 2.47
N VAL A 124 -1.83 3.24 3.37
CA VAL A 124 -1.45 3.30 4.78
C VAL A 124 -0.19 2.47 4.99
N THR A 125 0.94 3.15 5.17
CA THR A 125 2.23 2.49 5.42
C THR A 125 2.34 2.11 6.90
N LYS A 126 2.52 0.81 7.21
CA LYS A 126 2.64 0.34 8.61
C LYS A 126 3.88 0.87 9.33
N SER A 127 4.93 1.19 8.58
CA SER A 127 6.27 1.43 9.13
C SER A 127 6.61 2.89 9.36
N ARG A 128 5.86 3.85 8.80
CA ARG A 128 6.30 5.27 8.78
C ARG A 128 5.24 6.31 9.09
N GLY A 129 3.99 5.93 9.35
CA GLY A 129 2.93 6.88 9.72
C GLY A 129 2.58 7.91 8.64
N HIS A 130 3.10 7.75 7.42
CA HIS A 130 2.77 8.58 6.27
C HIS A 130 1.68 7.91 5.44
N VAL A 131 0.73 8.71 4.99
CA VAL A 131 -0.30 8.33 4.03
C VAL A 131 0.06 8.92 2.67
N LEU A 132 0.16 8.06 1.66
CA LEU A 132 0.24 8.48 0.27
C LEU A 132 -1.16 8.46 -0.33
N SER A 133 -1.60 9.58 -0.88
CA SER A 133 -2.94 9.71 -1.46
C SER A 133 -2.83 9.95 -2.96
N PHE A 134 -3.50 9.14 -3.77
CA PHE A 134 -3.56 9.30 -5.21
C PHE A 134 -5.01 9.56 -5.63
N VAL A 135 -5.27 10.69 -6.27
CA VAL A 135 -6.58 10.92 -6.90
C VAL A 135 -6.66 10.12 -8.19
N LYS A 136 -7.80 9.46 -8.39
CA LYS A 136 -8.14 8.79 -9.64
C LYS A 136 -8.63 9.84 -10.63
N MET A 137 -7.85 10.09 -11.67
CA MET A 137 -8.20 11.01 -12.75
C MET A 137 -9.12 10.33 -13.76
N ASN A 138 -8.84 9.06 -14.05
CA ASN A 138 -9.69 8.12 -14.78
C ASN A 138 -9.27 6.68 -14.44
N ASP A 139 -9.76 5.68 -15.16
CA ASP A 139 -9.41 4.28 -14.88
C ASP A 139 -7.94 3.95 -15.06
N ASP A 140 -7.24 4.65 -15.98
CA ASP A 140 -5.86 4.39 -16.35
C ASP A 140 -4.86 5.37 -15.71
N ILE A 141 -5.31 6.44 -15.07
CA ILE A 141 -4.44 7.52 -14.60
C ILE A 141 -4.77 7.88 -13.16
N ILE A 142 -3.74 7.83 -12.32
CA ILE A 142 -3.79 8.35 -10.95
C ILE A 142 -2.70 9.40 -10.75
N HIS A 143 -2.93 10.33 -9.83
CA HIS A 143 -1.99 11.42 -9.57
C HIS A 143 -1.80 11.63 -8.07
N LEU A 144 -0.56 11.78 -7.63
CA LEU A 144 -0.25 11.95 -6.21
C LEU A 144 -0.73 13.30 -5.69
N LEU A 145 -1.21 13.31 -4.45
CA LEU A 145 -1.70 14.48 -3.74
C LEU A 145 -0.74 14.90 -2.62
N TYR A 146 -0.72 16.19 -2.34
CA TYR A 146 -0.26 16.70 -1.05
C TYR A 146 -1.22 16.27 0.07
N THR A 147 -0.79 16.44 1.32
CA THR A 147 -1.61 16.15 2.51
C THR A 147 -2.89 16.98 2.58
N ASP A 148 -2.93 18.17 1.94
CA ASP A 148 -4.12 19.02 1.86
C ASP A 148 -5.09 18.61 0.73
N GLY A 149 -4.80 17.53 0.00
CA GLY A 149 -5.60 17.04 -1.10
C GLY A 149 -5.44 17.80 -2.42
N SER A 150 -4.49 18.75 -2.51
CA SER A 150 -4.13 19.39 -3.77
C SER A 150 -3.21 18.51 -4.63
N LEU A 151 -3.22 18.71 -5.94
CA LEU A 151 -2.38 17.95 -6.88
C LEU A 151 -0.90 18.30 -6.69
N MET A 152 -0.04 17.30 -6.69
CA MET A 152 1.40 17.54 -6.63
C MET A 152 1.94 18.06 -7.96
N VAL A 153 2.62 19.20 -7.92
CA VAL A 153 3.17 19.82 -9.13
C VAL A 153 4.57 19.29 -9.39
N GLY A 154 4.77 18.73 -10.58
CA GLY A 154 6.06 18.24 -11.06
C GLY A 154 7.07 19.33 -11.36
N ASN A 155 8.08 18.99 -12.15
CA ASN A 155 9.05 19.92 -12.71
C ASN A 155 9.20 19.69 -14.22
N GLY A 156 10.18 20.34 -14.87
CA GLY A 156 10.41 20.22 -16.31
C GLY A 156 10.74 18.80 -16.79
N GLY A 157 11.15 17.88 -15.90
CA GLY A 157 11.51 16.51 -16.24
C GLY A 157 10.48 15.46 -15.84
N TRP A 158 9.76 15.65 -14.73
CA TRP A 158 8.89 14.62 -14.14
C TRP A 158 7.61 15.18 -13.53
N SER A 159 6.55 14.37 -13.57
CA SER A 159 5.25 14.69 -12.98
C SER A 159 5.00 13.85 -11.72
N TYR A 160 3.80 13.87 -11.17
CA TYR A 160 3.38 12.96 -10.09
C TYR A 160 2.27 12.00 -10.53
N THR A 161 2.20 11.77 -11.84
CA THR A 161 1.20 10.90 -12.48
C THR A 161 1.73 9.49 -12.63
N LEU A 162 0.92 8.49 -12.23
CA LEU A 162 1.16 7.08 -12.53
C LEU A 162 0.10 6.58 -13.51
N ASN A 163 0.53 5.82 -14.50
CA ASN A 163 -0.31 5.24 -15.53
C ASN A 163 -0.49 3.75 -15.27
N ARG A 164 -1.71 3.25 -15.49
CA ARG A 164 -2.01 1.84 -15.42
C ARG A 164 -1.23 1.10 -16.49
N VAL A 165 -0.64 -0.02 -16.11
CA VAL A 165 0.02 -0.94 -17.03
C VAL A 165 -0.91 -2.12 -17.20
N LYS A 166 -1.34 -2.37 -18.44
CA LYS A 166 -2.08 -3.58 -18.79
C LYS A 166 -1.10 -4.75 -18.73
N GLN A 167 -1.44 -5.76 -17.93
CA GLN A 167 -0.74 -7.04 -17.90
C GLN A 167 -1.14 -7.89 -19.10
#